data_AF-A0A2V7XAQ4-F1
#
_entry.id   AF-A0A2V7XAQ4-F1
#
_cell.length_a   1.000
_cell.length_b   1.000
_cell.length_c   1.000
_cell.angle_alpha   90.00
_cell.angle_beta   90.00
_cell.angle_gamma   90.00
#
_symmetry.space_group_name_H-M   'P 1'
#
loop_
_entity.id
_entity.type
_entity.pdbx_description
1 polymer ?
#
loop_
_entity_poly.entity_id
_entity_poly.type
_entity_poly.pdbx_seq_one_letter_code
_entity_poly.pdbx_strand_id
1 'polypeptide(L)'
;MHPLDNVIWQALTTRQSQFAEGSANARRFVREVSPLSGFEEPSEANYAALAALVGDGATTAVFLDQPFTQRPGWEFIVGAPLVQMVCDKPAPFPASNGHAILELGSSDSPEMLELTALTKPGPFG
;
A
#
# COMPACT_ATOMS: atom_id res chain seq x y z
N MET A 1 17.31 10.86 1.67
CA MET A 1 15.97 10.24 1.64
C MET A 1 16.17 8.75 1.82
N HIS A 2 15.56 8.17 2.85
CA HIS A 2 15.57 6.75 3.12
C HIS A 2 14.51 6.06 2.24
N PRO A 3 14.71 4.82 1.75
CA PRO A 3 13.71 4.13 0.91
C PRO A 3 12.31 4.01 1.56
N LEU A 4 12.25 4.03 2.89
CA LEU A 4 10.98 3.99 3.62
C LEU A 4 10.23 5.33 3.67
N ASP A 5 10.87 6.44 3.31
CA ASP A 5 10.23 7.77 3.26
C ASP A 5 9.12 7.80 2.18
N ASN A 6 9.29 7.04 1.09
CA ASN A 6 8.29 6.91 0.03
C ASN A 6 8.11 5.45 -0.38
N VAL A 7 7.68 4.63 0.59
CA VAL A 7 7.73 3.16 0.50
C VAL A 7 6.92 2.58 -0.67
N ILE A 8 5.77 3.17 -1.03
CA ILE A 8 4.94 2.68 -2.14
C ILE A 8 5.66 2.94 -3.47
N TRP A 9 6.15 4.16 -3.68
CA TRP A 9 6.91 4.50 -4.88
C TRP A 9 8.17 3.65 -5.02
N GLN A 10 8.94 3.52 -3.95
CA GLN A 10 10.18 2.74 -3.95
C GLN A 10 9.92 1.26 -4.23
N ALA A 11 8.85 0.67 -3.66
CA ALA A 11 8.47 -0.70 -3.97
C ALA A 11 8.14 -0.90 -5.46
N LEU A 12 7.27 -0.04 -6.02
CA LEU A 12 6.79 -0.12 -7.40
C LEU A 12 7.83 0.25 -8.46
N THR A 13 8.91 0.93 -8.08
CA THR A 13 10.03 1.26 -8.96
C THR A 13 11.20 0.29 -8.85
N THR A 14 11.20 -0.59 -7.84
CA THR A 14 12.30 -1.52 -7.57
C THR A 14 11.82 -2.98 -7.50
N ARG A 15 11.89 -3.60 -6.31
CA ARG A 15 11.70 -5.05 -6.08
C ARG A 15 10.30 -5.57 -6.43
N GLN A 16 9.30 -4.69 -6.45
CA GLN A 16 7.91 -5.03 -6.76
C GLN A 16 7.45 -4.41 -8.09
N SER A 17 8.39 -4.03 -8.96
CA SER A 17 8.08 -3.45 -10.28
C SER A 17 7.25 -4.37 -11.17
N GLN A 18 7.31 -5.69 -11.00
CA GLN A 18 6.44 -6.64 -11.72
C GLN A 18 4.95 -6.50 -11.37
N PHE A 19 4.61 -5.85 -10.25
CA PHE A 19 3.24 -5.55 -9.85
C PHE A 19 2.85 -4.10 -10.16
N ALA A 20 3.70 -3.33 -10.85
CA ALA A 20 3.47 -1.92 -11.09
C ALA A 20 2.79 -1.68 -12.44
N GLU A 21 1.72 -0.90 -12.41
CA GLU A 21 1.15 -0.22 -13.57
C GLU A 21 1.48 1.27 -13.51
N GLY A 22 1.73 1.91 -14.64
CA GLY A 22 1.94 3.36 -14.71
C GLY A 22 3.20 3.77 -15.47
N SER A 23 3.74 4.93 -15.09
CA SER A 23 4.82 5.61 -15.82
C SER A 23 5.92 6.14 -14.88
N ALA A 24 6.72 7.09 -15.37
CA ALA A 24 7.76 7.77 -14.59
C ALA A 24 7.20 8.74 -13.53
N ASN A 25 5.96 9.21 -13.68
CA ASN A 25 5.40 10.26 -12.81
C ASN A 25 4.44 9.72 -11.75
N ALA A 26 3.84 8.54 -11.99
CA ALA A 26 2.93 7.87 -11.06
C ALA A 26 2.88 6.38 -11.37
N ARG A 27 2.77 5.57 -10.32
CA ARG A 27 2.59 4.11 -10.39
C ARG A 27 1.55 3.65 -9.39
N ARG A 28 0.87 2.55 -9.71
CA ARG A 28 -0.02 1.82 -8.81
C ARG A 28 0.33 0.36 -8.80
N PHE A 29 -0.03 -0.35 -7.73
CA PHE A 29 -0.11 -1.80 -7.81
C PHE A 29 -1.20 -2.22 -8.80
N VAL A 30 -1.01 -3.36 -9.47
CA VAL A 30 -2.10 -4.06 -10.16
C VAL A 30 -3.27 -4.25 -9.19
N ARG A 31 -4.49 -4.07 -9.68
CA ARG A 31 -5.68 -3.93 -8.82
C ARG A 31 -5.94 -5.18 -7.97
N GLU A 32 -5.57 -6.34 -8.48
CA GLU A 32 -5.71 -7.64 -7.82
C GLU A 32 -4.77 -7.81 -6.61
N VAL A 33 -3.74 -6.95 -6.48
CA VAL A 33 -2.75 -7.02 -5.39
C VAL A 33 -3.00 -5.96 -4.33
N SER A 34 -3.27 -4.70 -4.71
CA SER A 34 -3.42 -3.62 -3.74
C SER A 34 -4.03 -2.35 -4.34
N PRO A 35 -4.83 -1.56 -3.58
CA PRO A 35 -5.28 -0.22 -4.00
C PRO A 35 -4.22 0.87 -3.81
N LEU A 36 -2.98 0.50 -3.45
CA LEU A 36 -1.91 1.44 -3.15
C LEU A 36 -1.28 2.00 -4.44
N SER A 37 -1.03 3.31 -4.42
CA SER A 37 -0.32 4.03 -5.47
C SER A 37 0.74 4.96 -4.89
N GLY A 38 1.66 5.38 -5.74
CA GLY A 38 2.71 6.30 -5.38
C GLY A 38 3.21 7.13 -6.56
N PHE A 39 3.85 8.22 -6.21
CA PHE A 39 4.61 9.10 -7.10
C PHE A 39 5.85 9.55 -6.33
N GLU A 40 6.86 10.07 -7.01
CA GLU A 40 8.11 10.51 -6.36
C GLU A 40 7.86 11.66 -5.37
N GLU A 41 7.00 12.61 -5.74
CA GLU A 41 6.62 13.76 -4.94
C GLU A 41 5.19 14.26 -5.26
N PRO A 42 4.50 14.94 -4.32
CA PRO A 42 3.10 15.35 -4.48
C PRO A 42 2.90 16.61 -5.37
N SER A 43 3.48 16.63 -6.57
CA SER A 43 3.36 17.72 -7.55
C SER A 43 2.08 17.65 -8.38
N GLU A 44 1.65 18.77 -8.97
CA GLU A 44 0.46 18.80 -9.86
C GLU A 44 0.57 17.81 -11.02
N ALA A 45 1.76 17.71 -11.64
CA ALA A 45 2.02 16.78 -12.74
C ALA A 45 1.89 15.31 -12.31
N ASN A 46 2.35 14.97 -11.10
CA ASN A 46 2.27 13.61 -10.58
C ASN A 46 0.85 13.22 -10.19
N TYR A 47 0.08 14.15 -9.63
CA TYR A 47 -1.35 13.92 -9.38
C TYR A 47 -2.17 13.81 -10.66
N ALA A 48 -1.83 14.56 -11.71
CA ALA A 48 -2.47 14.42 -13.02
C ALA A 48 -2.16 13.05 -13.65
N ALA A 49 -0.90 12.61 -13.58
CA ALA A 49 -0.49 11.28 -14.03
C ALA A 49 -1.19 10.16 -13.23
N LEU A 50 -1.32 10.34 -11.91
CA LEU A 50 -2.04 9.40 -11.06
C LEU A 50 -3.54 9.35 -11.41
N ALA A 51 -4.17 10.49 -11.72
CA ALA A 51 -5.59 10.53 -12.09
C ALA A 51 -5.84 9.75 -13.38
N ALA A 52 -4.98 9.93 -14.39
CA ALA A 52 -5.05 9.17 -15.64
C ALA A 52 -4.86 7.66 -15.43
N LEU A 53 -4.05 7.27 -14.45
CA LEU A 53 -3.78 5.87 -14.13
C LEU A 53 -4.91 5.20 -13.33
N VAL A 54 -5.49 5.92 -12.38
CA VAL A 54 -6.57 5.42 -11.52
C VAL A 54 -7.88 5.35 -12.29
N GLY A 55 -8.14 6.35 -13.14
CA GLY A 55 -9.37 6.49 -13.91
C GLY A 55 -10.50 7.13 -13.11
N ASP A 56 -11.50 7.63 -13.84
CA ASP A 56 -12.62 8.36 -13.25
C ASP A 56 -13.46 7.47 -12.31
N GLY A 57 -13.80 8.01 -11.14
CA GLY A 57 -14.64 7.34 -10.14
C GLY A 57 -13.95 6.21 -9.36
N ALA A 58 -12.67 5.93 -9.62
CA ALA A 58 -11.90 4.96 -8.85
C ALA A 58 -11.21 5.62 -7.66
N THR A 59 -10.94 4.82 -6.63
CA THR A 59 -10.22 5.24 -5.42
C THR A 59 -8.83 4.62 -5.40
N THR A 60 -7.86 5.38 -4.90
CA THR A 60 -6.51 4.87 -4.59
C THR A 60 -6.08 5.38 -3.23
N ALA A 61 -5.20 4.64 -2.57
CA ALA A 61 -4.53 5.09 -1.35
C ALA A 61 -3.07 5.45 -1.64
N VAL A 62 -2.59 6.53 -1.02
CA VAL A 62 -1.20 7.01 -1.11
C VAL A 62 -0.70 7.30 0.31
N PHE A 63 0.61 7.24 0.52
CA PHE A 63 1.24 7.78 1.73
C PHE A 63 1.83 9.15 1.44
N LEU A 64 1.59 10.10 2.34
CA LEU A 64 2.05 11.48 2.22
C LEU A 64 2.71 11.89 3.54
N ASP A 65 3.81 12.64 3.43
CA ASP A 65 4.51 13.20 4.59
C ASP A 65 3.72 14.34 5.26
N GLN A 66 2.72 14.89 4.56
CA GLN A 66 1.86 15.95 5.03
C GLN A 66 0.39 15.58 4.79
N PRO A 67 -0.55 16.11 5.59
CA PRO A 67 -1.97 15.92 5.33
C PRO A 67 -2.35 16.28 3.89
N PHE A 68 -3.26 15.51 3.30
CA PHE A 68 -3.72 15.76 1.94
C PHE A 68 -4.36 17.16 1.82
N THR A 69 -3.83 17.97 0.90
CA THR A 69 -4.45 19.23 0.49
C THR A 69 -5.43 18.98 -0.64
N GLN A 70 -6.69 19.39 -0.43
CA GLN A 70 -7.75 19.33 -1.42
C GLN A 70 -7.34 20.00 -2.73
N ARG A 71 -7.68 19.36 -3.85
CA ARG A 71 -7.31 19.81 -5.20
C ARG A 71 -8.38 19.39 -6.22
N PRO A 72 -8.51 20.10 -7.35
CA PRO A 72 -9.46 19.75 -8.40
C PRO A 72 -9.27 18.30 -8.89
N GLY A 73 -10.39 17.61 -9.14
CA GLY A 73 -10.40 16.22 -9.63
C GLY A 73 -10.13 15.16 -8.57
N TRP A 74 -9.88 15.54 -7.33
CA TRP A 74 -9.64 14.60 -6.23
C TRP A 74 -10.54 14.90 -5.03
N GLU A 75 -11.13 13.85 -4.48
CA GLU A 75 -11.88 13.88 -3.24
C GLU A 75 -11.11 13.13 -2.15
N PHE A 76 -11.02 13.72 -0.96
CA PHE A 76 -10.47 13.03 0.21
C PHE A 76 -11.56 12.15 0.83
N ILE A 77 -11.38 10.83 0.76
CA ILE A 77 -12.34 9.87 1.31
C ILE A 77 -12.05 9.59 2.79
N VAL A 78 -10.83 9.16 3.09
CA VAL A 78 -10.40 8.80 4.45
C VAL A 78 -8.89 8.82 4.54
N GLY A 79 -8.37 9.09 5.74
CA GLY A 79 -6.95 9.02 6.06
C GLY A 79 -6.73 9.13 7.56
N ALA A 80 -5.58 8.66 8.02
CA ALA A 80 -5.15 8.76 9.40
C ALA A 80 -3.62 8.89 9.46
N PRO A 81 -3.06 9.53 10.51
CA PRO A 81 -1.62 9.48 10.75
C PRO A 81 -1.14 8.03 10.91
N LEU A 82 -0.01 7.72 10.29
CA LEU A 82 0.65 6.43 10.41
C LEU A 82 2.00 6.60 11.09
N VAL A 83 2.30 5.73 12.06
CA VAL A 83 3.62 5.68 12.69
C VAL A 83 4.43 4.58 12.00
N GLN A 84 5.48 4.98 11.29
CA GLN A 84 6.43 4.04 10.70
C GLN A 84 7.39 3.53 11.78
N MET A 85 7.52 2.22 11.89
CA MET A 85 8.42 1.57 12.85
C MET A 85 9.39 0.65 12.11
N VAL A 86 10.64 0.61 12.58
CA VAL A 86 11.68 -0.28 12.05
C VAL A 86 12.22 -1.15 13.18
N CYS A 87 12.30 -2.46 12.94
CA CYS A 87 12.91 -3.43 13.86
C CYS A 87 14.29 -3.84 13.35
N ASP A 88 15.32 -3.03 13.63
CA ASP A 88 16.69 -3.30 13.16
C ASP A 88 17.36 -4.48 13.87
N LYS A 89 16.87 -4.84 15.06
CA LYS A 89 17.40 -5.90 15.92
C LYS A 89 16.26 -6.76 16.44
N PRO A 90 15.87 -7.82 15.72
CA PRO A 90 14.81 -8.72 16.18
C PRO A 90 15.27 -9.46 17.45
N ALA A 91 14.40 -9.51 18.44
CA ALA A 91 14.59 -10.38 19.60
C ALA A 91 14.33 -11.85 19.21
N PRO A 92 14.91 -12.82 19.93
CA PRO A 92 14.55 -14.22 19.75
C PRO A 92 13.04 -14.39 19.92
N PHE A 93 12.40 -15.12 19.00
CA PHE A 93 11.01 -15.49 19.15
C PHE A 93 10.87 -16.31 20.45
N PRO A 94 9.97 -15.93 21.37
CA PRO A 94 9.69 -16.77 22.53
C PRO A 94 9.23 -18.15 22.05
N ALA A 95 9.62 -19.20 22.76
CA ALA A 95 9.13 -20.55 22.48
C ALA A 95 7.59 -20.49 22.44
N SER A 96 7.02 -21.00 21.34
CA SER A 96 5.58 -20.99 21.10
C SER A 96 4.80 -21.40 22.36
N ASN A 97 3.71 -20.69 22.64
CA ASN A 97 2.74 -20.98 23.70
C ASN A 97 1.92 -22.28 23.43
N GLY A 98 2.46 -23.22 22.66
CA GLY A 98 1.82 -24.48 22.29
C GLY A 98 1.18 -24.50 20.90
N HIS A 99 1.15 -23.38 20.18
CA HIS A 99 0.62 -23.29 18.82
C HIS A 99 1.73 -23.23 17.77
N ALA A 100 1.74 -24.19 16.83
CA ALA A 100 2.63 -24.12 15.69
C ALA A 100 2.19 -22.99 14.74
N ILE A 101 3.14 -22.18 14.26
CA ILE A 101 2.91 -21.25 13.14
C ILE A 101 3.13 -22.05 11.86
N LEU A 102 2.13 -22.05 10.98
CA LEU A 102 2.14 -22.81 9.73
C LEU A 102 2.24 -21.86 8.54
N GLU A 103 2.94 -22.29 7.50
CA GLU A 103 2.95 -21.60 6.21
C GLU A 103 1.60 -21.83 5.51
N LEU A 104 0.96 -20.75 5.07
CA LEU A 104 -0.30 -20.80 4.34
C LEU A 104 -0.06 -20.85 2.82
N GLY A 105 -0.95 -21.55 2.12
CA GLY A 105 -0.95 -21.68 0.67
C GLY A 105 -2.29 -21.32 0.03
N SER A 106 -2.37 -21.56 -1.28
CA SER A 106 -3.58 -21.25 -2.06
C SER A 106 -4.86 -21.95 -1.57
N SER A 107 -4.73 -23.14 -0.94
CA SER A 107 -5.86 -23.86 -0.34
C SER A 107 -6.53 -23.09 0.80
N ASP A 108 -5.79 -22.21 1.46
CA ASP A 108 -6.22 -21.51 2.67
C ASP A 108 -6.85 -20.16 2.34
N SER A 109 -6.79 -19.72 1.07
CA SER A 109 -7.35 -18.43 0.62
C SER A 109 -8.82 -18.20 1.00
N PRO A 110 -9.73 -19.19 0.92
CA PRO A 110 -11.11 -18.99 1.37
C PRO A 110 -11.21 -18.60 2.85
N GLU A 111 -10.47 -19.29 3.73
CA GLU A 111 -10.43 -19.00 5.17
C GLU A 111 -9.74 -17.68 5.48
N MET A 112 -8.68 -17.33 4.73
CA MET A 112 -8.01 -16.03 4.83
C MET A 112 -8.97 -14.88 4.50
N LEU A 113 -9.79 -15.03 3.45
CA LEU A 113 -10.78 -14.02 3.05
C LEU A 113 -11.93 -13.90 4.05
N GLU A 114 -12.37 -15.02 4.64
CA GLU A 114 -13.38 -14.96 5.71
C GLU A 114 -12.84 -14.20 6.93
N LEU A 115 -11.59 -14.46 7.32
CA LEU A 115 -10.95 -13.76 8.44
C LEU A 115 -10.80 -12.26 8.19
N THR A 116 -10.54 -11.83 6.95
CA THR A 116 -10.41 -10.39 6.64
C THR A 116 -11.75 -9.67 6.80
N ALA A 117 -12.87 -10.31 6.47
CA ALA A 117 -14.21 -9.76 6.67
C ALA A 117 -14.59 -9.63 8.17
N LEU A 118 -14.02 -10.48 9.02
CA LEU A 118 -14.24 -10.45 10.48
C LEU A 118 -13.29 -9.50 11.21
N THR A 119 -12.28 -8.96 10.53
CA THR A 119 -11.22 -8.15 11.14
C THR A 119 -10.93 -6.89 10.31
N LYS A 120 -9.84 -6.18 10.62
CA LYS A 120 -9.41 -4.97 9.89
C LYS A 120 -7.92 -5.07 9.56
N PRO A 121 -7.51 -6.02 8.69
CA PRO A 121 -6.09 -6.32 8.46
C PRO A 121 -5.36 -5.28 7.59
N GLY A 122 -6.06 -4.25 7.11
CA GLY A 122 -5.57 -3.36 6.05
C GLY A 122 -6.33 -3.62 4.75
N PRO A 123 -5.80 -3.19 3.59
CA PRO A 123 -6.50 -3.35 2.31
C PRO A 123 -6.65 -4.84 1.97
N PHE A 124 -7.88 -5.32 2.01
CA PHE A 124 -8.36 -6.62 1.55
C PHE A 124 -9.79 -6.42 1.04
N GLY A 125 -10.07 -6.88 -0.18
CA GLY A 125 -11.33 -6.60 -0.90
C GLY A 125 -11.21 -5.42 -1.85
#